data_AF-A0A1A8CDP3-F1
#
_entry.id   AF-A0A1A8CDP3-F1
#
_cell.length_a   1.000
_cell.length_b   1.000
_cell.length_c   1.000
_cell.angle_alpha   90.00
_cell.angle_beta   90.00
_cell.angle_gamma   90.00
#
_symmetry.space_group_name_H-M   'P 1'
#
loop_
_entity.id
_entity.type
_entity.pdbx_description
1 polymer ?
#
loop_
_entity_poly.entity_id
_entity_poly.type
_entity_poly.pdbx_seq_one_letter_code
_entity_poly.pdbx_strand_id
1 'polypeptide(L)'
;VVHERVPPKESSPPLPDKFFDYIDRVKWAFTVTEVNGMVLVVIWLIQLFFFRYKSILFRRFFFLIGTLYLYRCVTMYITTLPVPGMHMNCAPKLEGDMQAKIQRVLRLISGGGLSITNSHLLCGDFLYSGHTVMLTLTYLFIKEYSPPSFWWYHLVCWLLSAVGVVCIL
;
A
#
# COMPACT_ATOMS: atom_id res chain seq x y z
N VAL A 1 3.21 10.87 14.16
CA VAL A 1 2.28 12.01 14.35
C VAL A 1 0.84 11.58 14.13
N VAL A 2 0.47 11.10 12.94
CA VAL A 2 -0.91 10.68 12.63
C VAL A 2 -1.43 9.62 13.61
N HIS A 3 -0.70 8.52 13.81
CA HIS A 3 -1.05 7.45 14.76
C HIS A 3 -1.32 7.94 16.21
N GLU A 4 -0.62 9.00 16.66
CA GLU A 4 -0.78 9.55 18.01
C GLU A 4 -2.07 10.40 18.13
N ARG A 5 -2.46 11.08 17.04
CA ARG A 5 -3.63 11.96 16.96
C ARG A 5 -4.94 11.22 16.68
N VAL A 6 -4.90 9.96 16.25
CA VAL A 6 -6.12 9.17 16.00
C VAL A 6 -6.89 8.97 17.32
N PRO A 7 -8.20 9.27 17.36
CA PRO A 7 -9.00 9.06 18.56
C PRO A 7 -9.09 7.57 18.94
N PRO A 8 -9.31 7.25 20.22
CA PRO A 8 -9.53 5.87 20.66
C PRO A 8 -10.66 5.18 19.88
N LYS A 9 -10.51 3.88 19.62
CA LYS A 9 -11.54 3.07 18.93
C LYS A 9 -12.91 3.10 19.61
N GLU A 10 -12.92 3.29 20.92
CA GLU A 10 -14.14 3.30 21.74
C GLU A 10 -14.94 4.60 21.57
N SER A 11 -14.29 5.71 21.20
CA SER A 11 -14.93 7.03 21.09
C SER A 11 -15.39 7.39 19.67
N SER A 12 -14.89 6.70 18.64
CA SER A 12 -15.18 7.03 17.25
C SER A 12 -15.25 5.76 16.39
N PRO A 13 -16.45 5.34 15.94
CA PRO A 13 -16.58 4.18 15.05
C PRO A 13 -15.89 4.45 13.69
N PRO A 14 -15.52 3.38 12.95
CA PRO A 14 -14.97 3.53 11.61
C PRO A 14 -15.95 4.24 10.68
N LEU A 15 -15.43 4.88 9.62
CA LEU A 15 -16.29 5.47 8.59
C LEU A 15 -17.18 4.40 7.97
N PRO A 16 -18.48 4.70 7.77
CA PRO A 16 -19.39 3.79 7.09
C PRO A 16 -19.09 3.81 5.59
N ASP A 17 -18.26 2.87 5.12
CA ASP A 17 -18.09 2.66 3.69
C ASP A 17 -19.25 1.80 3.16
N LYS A 18 -19.92 2.29 2.12
CA LYS A 18 -21.11 1.66 1.54
C LYS A 18 -20.89 0.22 1.08
N PHE A 19 -19.66 -0.13 0.71
CA PHE A 19 -19.29 -1.49 0.29
C PHE A 19 -19.38 -2.50 1.44
N PHE A 20 -18.95 -2.10 2.64
CA PHE A 20 -18.96 -2.98 3.82
C PHE A 20 -20.34 -3.13 4.47
N ASP A 21 -21.34 -2.38 4.01
CA ASP A 21 -22.74 -2.66 4.35
C ASP A 21 -23.21 -4.00 3.72
N TYR A 22 -22.56 -4.45 2.65
CA TYR A 22 -22.97 -5.64 1.89
C TYR A 22 -22.00 -6.82 2.03
N ILE A 23 -20.71 -6.56 2.28
CA ILE A 23 -19.65 -7.57 2.33
C ILE A 23 -18.80 -7.34 3.58
N ASP A 24 -18.66 -8.37 4.43
CA ASP A 24 -17.81 -8.28 5.61
C ASP A 24 -16.31 -8.26 5.25
N ARG A 25 -15.53 -7.51 6.03
CA ARG A 25 -14.07 -7.41 5.86
C ARG A 25 -13.38 -8.73 6.16
N VAL A 26 -12.74 -9.33 5.15
CA VAL A 26 -12.06 -10.61 5.31
C VAL A 26 -10.54 -10.44 5.43
N LYS A 27 -9.96 -10.96 6.53
CA LYS A 27 -8.53 -10.76 6.86
C LYS A 27 -7.57 -11.34 5.82
N TRP A 28 -7.95 -12.42 5.13
CA TRP A 28 -7.10 -13.03 4.09
C TRP A 28 -7.01 -12.20 2.81
N ALA A 29 -8.01 -11.36 2.53
CA ALA A 29 -8.05 -10.55 1.31
C ALA A 29 -6.85 -9.60 1.26
N PHE A 30 -6.49 -9.02 2.39
CA PHE A 30 -5.31 -8.16 2.52
C PHE A 30 -4.00 -8.90 2.20
N THR A 31 -3.84 -10.13 2.71
CA THR A 31 -2.65 -10.95 2.41
C THR A 31 -2.56 -11.29 0.92
N VAL A 32 -3.69 -11.58 0.26
CA VAL A 32 -3.74 -11.85 -1.19
C VAL A 32 -3.29 -10.63 -1.99
N THR A 33 -3.76 -9.44 -1.62
CA THR A 33 -3.30 -8.18 -2.23
C THR A 33 -1.79 -8.02 -2.12
N GLU A 34 -1.23 -8.23 -0.93
CA GLU A 34 0.21 -8.05 -0.70
C GLU A 34 1.04 -9.05 -1.51
N VAL A 35 0.61 -10.31 -1.57
CA VAL A 35 1.26 -11.34 -2.38
C VAL A 35 1.18 -10.99 -3.87
N ASN A 36 0.02 -10.59 -4.38
CA ASN A 36 -0.12 -10.16 -5.77
C ASN A 36 0.76 -8.95 -6.09
N GLY A 37 0.87 -8.00 -5.16
CA GLY A 37 1.76 -6.85 -5.28
C GLY A 37 3.23 -7.23 -5.37
N MET A 38 3.69 -8.12 -4.49
CA MET A 38 5.06 -8.64 -4.52
C MET A 38 5.35 -9.37 -5.84
N VAL A 39 4.43 -10.23 -6.30
CA VAL A 39 4.57 -10.94 -7.58
C VAL A 39 4.69 -9.95 -8.75
N LEU A 40 3.83 -8.94 -8.81
CA LEU A 40 3.88 -7.91 -9.86
C LEU A 40 5.20 -7.13 -9.86
N VAL A 41 5.70 -6.75 -8.67
CA VAL A 41 6.99 -6.06 -8.55
C VAL A 41 8.15 -6.95 -9.00
N VAL A 42 8.14 -8.24 -8.64
CA VAL A 42 9.16 -9.20 -9.10
C VAL A 42 9.13 -9.35 -10.61
N ILE A 43 7.96 -9.50 -11.21
CA ILE A 43 7.78 -9.56 -12.66
C ILE A 43 8.35 -8.29 -13.33
N TRP A 44 8.04 -7.11 -12.79
CA TRP A 44 8.56 -5.85 -13.30
C TRP A 44 10.09 -5.75 -13.19
N LEU A 45 10.68 -6.18 -12.07
CA LEU A 45 12.14 -6.20 -11.88
C LEU A 45 12.83 -7.16 -12.87
N ILE A 46 12.23 -8.32 -13.13
CA ILE A 46 12.72 -9.26 -14.15
C ILE A 46 12.68 -8.59 -15.52
N GLN A 47 11.58 -7.93 -15.87
CA GLN A 47 11.45 -7.20 -17.14
C GLN A 47 12.51 -6.09 -17.26
N LEU A 48 12.76 -5.32 -16.19
CA LEU A 48 13.80 -4.31 -16.12
C LEU A 48 15.20 -4.88 -16.38
N PHE A 49 15.49 -6.09 -15.89
CA PHE A 49 16.79 -6.72 -16.08
C PHE A 49 17.11 -6.98 -17.57
N PHE A 50 16.10 -7.23 -18.40
CA PHE A 50 16.28 -7.43 -19.84
C PHE A 50 16.39 -6.13 -20.65
N PHE A 51 16.02 -4.97 -20.11
CA PHE A 51 16.14 -3.71 -20.84
C PHE A 51 17.57 -3.19 -20.92
N ARG A 52 17.91 -2.59 -22.07
CA ARG A 52 19.20 -1.91 -22.29
C ARG A 52 19.31 -0.62 -21.48
N TYR A 53 18.22 0.16 -21.40
CA TYR A 53 18.19 1.50 -20.79
C TYR A 53 17.57 1.53 -19.38
N LYS A 54 18.00 0.61 -18.51
CA LYS A 54 17.42 0.39 -17.17
C LYS A 54 17.33 1.65 -16.31
N SER A 55 18.38 2.48 -16.33
CA SER A 55 18.46 3.69 -15.50
C SER A 55 17.36 4.71 -15.84
N ILE A 56 16.96 4.83 -17.11
CA ILE A 56 15.91 5.78 -17.52
C ILE A 56 14.56 5.33 -16.97
N LEU A 57 14.24 4.05 -17.08
CA LEU A 57 13.00 3.48 -16.57
C LEU A 57 12.93 3.61 -15.04
N PHE A 58 14.02 3.27 -14.37
CA PHE A 58 14.12 3.37 -12.91
C PHE A 58 13.85 4.81 -12.46
N ARG A 59 14.54 5.82 -13.01
CA ARG A 59 14.30 7.22 -12.63
C ARG A 59 12.84 7.67 -12.81
N ARG A 60 12.20 7.27 -13.91
CA ARG A 60 10.78 7.58 -14.15
C ARG A 60 9.85 6.94 -13.12
N PHE A 61 10.10 5.67 -12.81
CA PHE A 61 9.31 4.94 -11.83
C PHE A 61 9.44 5.54 -10.43
N PHE A 62 10.67 5.80 -9.97
CA PHE A 62 10.92 6.41 -8.66
C PHE A 62 10.39 7.84 -8.56
N PHE A 63 10.43 8.61 -9.65
CA PHE A 63 9.83 9.95 -9.66
C PHE A 63 8.30 9.89 -9.48
N LEU A 64 7.61 8.99 -10.19
CA LEU A 64 6.16 8.84 -10.08
C LEU A 64 5.74 8.26 -8.72
N ILE A 65 6.41 7.21 -8.24
CA ILE A 65 6.17 6.68 -6.89
C ILE A 65 6.43 7.77 -5.85
N GLY A 66 7.57 8.44 -5.92
CA GLY A 66 7.95 9.47 -4.95
C GLY A 66 6.93 10.60 -4.90
N THR A 67 6.44 11.06 -6.05
CA THR A 67 5.42 12.12 -6.12
C THR A 67 4.10 11.67 -5.50
N LEU A 68 3.62 10.47 -5.83
CA LEU A 68 2.38 9.93 -5.27
C LEU A 68 2.50 9.74 -3.75
N TYR A 69 3.57 9.10 -3.29
CA TYR A 69 3.79 8.88 -1.85
C TYR A 69 4.02 10.18 -1.07
N LEU A 70 4.63 11.19 -1.68
CA LEU A 70 4.72 12.52 -1.08
C LEU A 70 3.32 13.13 -0.90
N TYR A 71 2.47 13.03 -1.92
CA TYR A 71 1.07 13.45 -1.81
C TYR A 71 0.31 12.65 -0.73
N ARG A 72 0.63 11.37 -0.52
CA ARG A 72 0.13 10.58 0.63
C ARG A 72 0.52 11.18 1.96
N CYS A 73 1.79 11.54 2.13
CA CYS A 73 2.27 12.13 3.36
C CYS A 73 1.56 13.47 3.64
N VAL A 74 1.38 14.29 2.60
CA VAL A 74 0.66 15.57 2.71
C VAL A 74 -0.80 15.36 3.10
N THR A 75 -1.51 14.45 2.43
CA THR A 75 -2.90 14.14 2.75
C THR A 75 -3.04 13.58 4.15
N MET A 76 -2.23 12.58 4.56
CA MET A 76 -2.21 12.07 5.93
C MET A 76 -1.90 13.13 6.99
N TYR A 77 -1.08 14.13 6.66
CA TYR A 77 -0.75 15.21 7.58
C TYR A 77 -1.90 16.19 7.76
N ILE A 78 -2.60 16.52 6.66
CA ILE A 78 -3.71 17.47 6.66
C ILE A 78 -5.01 16.80 7.13
N THR A 79 -5.25 15.54 6.75
CA THR A 79 -6.47 14.80 7.05
C THR A 79 -6.22 13.74 8.12
N THR A 80 -6.82 13.94 9.28
CA THR A 80 -6.87 12.94 10.34
C THR A 80 -8.21 12.21 10.25
N LEU A 81 -8.23 11.06 9.57
CA LEU A 81 -9.40 10.20 9.53
C LEU A 81 -9.43 9.29 10.78
N PRO A 82 -10.63 8.96 11.30
CA PRO A 82 -10.79 8.04 12.42
C PRO A 82 -10.41 6.61 12.01
N VAL A 83 -10.47 5.67 12.95
CA VAL A 83 -9.84 4.34 12.82
C VAL A 83 -10.42 3.55 11.63
N PRO A 84 -9.59 2.88 10.80
CA PRO A 84 -10.04 2.19 9.57
C PRO A 84 -10.87 0.92 9.82
N GLY A 85 -11.09 0.51 11.06
CA GLY A 85 -11.90 -0.66 11.42
C GLY A 85 -11.49 -1.34 12.72
N MET A 86 -12.42 -2.06 13.35
CA MET A 86 -12.19 -2.74 14.64
C MET A 86 -11.25 -3.96 14.54
N HIS A 87 -11.07 -4.51 13.33
CA HIS A 87 -10.36 -5.76 13.06
C HIS A 87 -8.82 -5.66 13.04
N MET A 88 -8.25 -4.45 13.04
CA MET A 88 -6.79 -4.22 13.03
C MET A 88 -6.25 -4.01 14.45
N ASN A 89 -5.31 -4.82 14.92
CA ASN A 89 -4.67 -4.62 16.23
C ASN A 89 -3.64 -3.48 16.15
N CYS A 90 -3.95 -2.35 16.80
CA CYS A 90 -3.07 -1.19 16.84
C CYS A 90 -1.99 -1.39 17.90
N ALA A 91 -0.75 -0.98 17.60
CA ALA A 91 0.25 -0.86 18.65
C ALA A 91 -0.13 0.26 19.65
N PRO A 92 0.29 0.14 20.92
CA PRO A 92 0.08 1.17 21.91
C PRO A 92 0.77 2.48 21.48
N LYS A 93 0.10 3.60 21.78
CA LYS A 93 0.62 4.95 21.61
C LYS A 93 1.88 5.12 22.45
N LEU A 94 2.90 5.76 21.88
CA LEU A 94 4.15 6.03 22.56
C LEU A 94 4.14 7.50 22.96
N GLU A 95 3.70 7.81 24.17
CA GLU A 95 3.77 9.18 24.68
C GLU A 95 5.23 9.50 25.08
N GLY A 96 5.78 10.59 24.55
CA GLY A 96 7.09 11.14 24.98
C GLY A 96 8.36 10.41 24.52
N ASP A 97 8.35 9.10 24.25
CA ASP A 97 9.60 8.36 23.94
C ASP A 97 10.01 8.47 22.46
N MET A 98 10.97 9.36 22.19
CA MET A 98 11.51 9.59 20.84
C MET A 98 12.32 8.40 20.32
N GLN A 99 13.03 7.66 21.18
CA GLN A 99 13.84 6.52 20.77
C GLN A 99 12.96 5.36 20.32
N ALA A 100 11.93 5.04 21.10
CA ALA A 100 10.96 4.00 20.74
C ALA A 100 10.19 4.33 19.44
N LYS A 101 9.88 5.62 19.21
CA LYS A 101 9.25 6.08 17.96
C LYS A 101 10.16 5.85 16.75
N ILE A 102 11.44 6.24 16.84
CA ILE A 102 12.40 6.03 15.75
C ILE A 102 12.58 4.53 15.48
N GLN A 103 12.69 3.70 16.52
CA GLN A 103 12.82 2.25 16.36
C GLN A 103 11.59 1.63 15.67
N ARG A 104 10.38 2.10 15.98
CA ARG A 104 9.14 1.65 15.30
C ARG A 104 9.11 2.07 13.83
N VAL A 105 9.55 3.30 13.52
CA VAL A 105 9.66 3.78 12.14
C VAL A 105 10.69 2.99 11.35
N LEU A 106 11.87 2.72 11.93
CA LEU A 106 12.91 1.91 11.30
C LEU A 106 12.42 0.49 11.01
N ARG A 107 11.69 -0.14 11.95
CA ARG A 107 11.05 -1.45 11.73
C ARG A 107 10.04 -1.40 10.59
N LEU A 108 9.20 -0.36 10.52
CA LEU A 108 8.23 -0.18 9.44
C LEU A 108 8.92 -0.03 8.07
N ILE A 109 9.98 0.78 7.99
CA ILE A 109 10.78 0.97 6.78
C ILE A 109 11.45 -0.36 6.37
N SER A 110 12.04 -1.08 7.33
CA SER A 110 12.69 -2.37 7.06
C SER A 110 11.71 -3.46 6.57
N GLY A 111 10.45 -3.38 7.01
CA GLY A 111 9.37 -4.27 6.54
C GLY A 111 8.72 -3.83 5.23
N GLY A 112 9.20 -2.75 4.59
CA GLY A 112 8.66 -2.25 3.33
C GLY A 112 7.21 -1.74 3.40
N GLY A 113 6.67 -1.54 4.62
CA GLY A 113 5.28 -1.16 4.82
C GLY A 113 4.24 -2.27 4.61
N LEU A 114 4.67 -3.53 4.52
CA LEU A 114 3.78 -4.70 4.41
C LEU A 114 3.27 -5.14 5.81
N SER A 115 2.05 -5.67 5.85
CA SER A 115 1.39 -6.26 7.02
C SER A 115 1.80 -7.71 7.26
N ILE A 116 2.17 -8.47 6.21
CA ILE A 116 2.76 -9.83 6.32
C ILE A 116 3.97 -9.86 7.28
N THR A 117 4.76 -8.78 7.37
CA THR A 117 5.92 -8.68 8.26
C THR A 117 5.55 -8.28 9.70
N ASN A 118 4.25 -8.23 10.06
CA ASN A 118 3.75 -7.69 11.33
C ASN A 118 4.19 -6.25 11.62
N SER A 119 4.66 -5.51 10.61
CA SER A 119 5.15 -4.14 10.75
C SER A 119 4.05 -3.08 10.72
N HIS A 120 2.86 -3.42 10.21
CA HIS A 120 1.77 -2.46 10.01
C HIS A 120 0.90 -2.25 11.27
N LEU A 121 1.55 -1.97 12.39
CA LEU A 121 0.91 -1.76 13.69
C LEU A 121 0.45 -0.29 13.92
N LEU A 122 0.66 0.59 12.93
CA LEU A 122 0.22 1.98 13.01
C LEU A 122 -1.20 2.12 12.48
N CYS A 123 -2.11 2.50 13.35
CA CYS A 123 -3.50 2.76 12.97
C CYS A 123 -3.70 4.18 12.45
N GLY A 124 -4.43 4.26 11.34
CA GLY A 124 -4.88 5.47 10.68
C GLY A 124 -5.66 5.06 9.43
N ASP A 125 -6.76 5.74 9.15
CA ASP A 125 -7.46 5.58 7.90
C ASP A 125 -6.92 6.60 6.88
N PHE A 126 -6.89 6.21 5.61
CA PHE A 126 -6.14 6.94 4.59
C PHE A 126 -6.99 7.14 3.35
N LEU A 127 -7.05 8.39 2.89
CA LEU A 127 -7.86 8.79 1.73
C LEU A 127 -7.51 8.01 0.46
N TYR A 128 -6.25 7.56 0.31
CA TYR A 128 -5.88 6.62 -0.73
C TYR A 128 -4.90 5.54 -0.21
N SER A 129 -5.05 4.31 -0.70
CA SER A 129 -4.23 3.15 -0.32
C SER A 129 -2.91 3.10 -1.10
N GLY A 130 -1.79 2.93 -0.37
CA GLY A 130 -0.47 2.74 -0.98
C GLY A 130 -0.37 1.45 -1.80
N HIS A 131 -1.05 0.39 -1.36
CA HIS A 131 -1.06 -0.91 -2.06
C HIS A 131 -1.75 -0.79 -3.43
N THR A 132 -2.89 -0.10 -3.49
CA THR A 132 -3.59 0.18 -4.75
C THR A 132 -2.69 0.97 -5.71
N VAL A 133 -1.99 1.99 -5.22
CA VAL A 133 -1.05 2.76 -6.04
C VAL A 133 0.12 1.91 -6.53
N MET A 134 0.71 1.06 -5.68
CA MET A 134 1.79 0.16 -6.11
C MET A 134 1.32 -0.83 -7.17
N LEU A 135 0.18 -1.50 -6.95
CA LEU A 135 -0.39 -2.48 -7.87
C LEU A 135 -0.72 -1.88 -9.24
N THR A 136 -1.36 -0.71 -9.23
CA THR A 136 -1.79 -0.04 -10.47
C THR A 136 -0.61 0.55 -11.22
N LEU A 137 0.29 1.28 -10.54
CA LEU A 137 1.44 1.90 -11.17
C LEU A 137 2.40 0.85 -11.74
N THR A 138 2.67 -0.23 -10.99
CA THR A 138 3.54 -1.33 -11.45
C THR A 138 2.95 -2.00 -12.68
N TYR A 139 1.65 -2.30 -12.69
CA TYR A 139 0.97 -2.84 -13.87
C TYR A 139 1.04 -1.89 -15.08
N LEU A 140 0.75 -0.60 -14.89
CA LEU A 140 0.80 0.39 -15.98
C LEU A 140 2.21 0.51 -16.56
N PHE A 141 3.24 0.47 -15.72
CA PHE A 141 4.63 0.44 -16.16
C PHE A 141 4.99 -0.83 -16.93
N ILE A 142 4.57 -1.99 -16.42
CA ILE A 142 4.77 -3.26 -17.13
C ILE A 142 4.18 -3.15 -18.54
N LYS A 143 2.93 -2.72 -18.66
CA LYS A 143 2.21 -2.59 -19.92
C LYS A 143 2.88 -1.60 -20.88
N GLU A 144 3.26 -0.42 -20.39
CA GLU A 144 3.87 0.63 -21.21
C GLU A 144 5.22 0.22 -21.81
N TYR A 145 6.05 -0.49 -21.02
CA TYR A 145 7.40 -0.85 -21.45
C TYR A 145 7.51 -2.23 -22.09
N SER A 146 6.43 -3.03 -22.14
CA SER A 146 6.47 -4.35 -22.79
C SER A 146 5.86 -4.31 -24.20
N PRO A 147 6.31 -5.21 -25.12
CA PRO A 147 5.81 -5.20 -26.49
C PRO A 147 4.30 -5.51 -26.55
N PRO A 148 3.54 -4.85 -27.45
CA PRO A 148 2.09 -5.04 -27.54
C PRO A 148 1.69 -6.45 -28.03
N SER A 149 2.61 -7.23 -28.60
CA SER A 149 2.36 -8.60 -29.03
C SER A 149 2.13 -9.57 -27.86
N PHE A 150 2.59 -9.26 -26.65
CA PHE A 150 2.47 -10.12 -25.47
C PHE A 150 1.16 -9.88 -24.70
N TRP A 151 0.03 -9.96 -25.41
CA TRP A 151 -1.28 -9.66 -24.81
C TRP A 151 -1.63 -10.57 -23.61
N TRP A 152 -1.28 -11.86 -23.66
CA TRP A 152 -1.47 -12.79 -22.54
C TRP A 152 -0.74 -12.34 -21.26
N TYR A 153 0.47 -11.83 -21.42
CA TYR A 153 1.27 -11.31 -20.31
C TYR A 153 0.62 -10.06 -19.69
N HIS A 154 0.13 -9.15 -20.53
CA HIS A 154 -0.62 -7.98 -20.06
C HIS A 154 -1.91 -8.38 -19.35
N LEU A 155 -2.64 -9.37 -19.87
CA LEU A 155 -3.87 -9.86 -19.28
C LEU A 155 -3.62 -10.46 -17.89
N VAL A 156 -2.58 -11.29 -17.74
CA VAL A 156 -2.22 -11.87 -16.43
C VAL A 156 -1.83 -10.77 -15.44
N CYS A 157 -0.99 -9.82 -15.84
CA CYS A 157 -0.59 -8.70 -14.97
C CYS A 157 -1.78 -7.81 -14.60
N TRP A 158 -2.71 -7.60 -15.54
CA TRP A 158 -3.94 -6.85 -15.31
C TRP A 158 -4.84 -7.57 -14.31
N LEU A 159 -5.05 -8.89 -14.47
CA LEU A 159 -5.84 -9.70 -13.55
C LEU A 159 -5.25 -9.69 -12.14
N LEU A 160 -3.92 -9.85 -12.00
CA LEU A 160 -3.25 -9.76 -10.70
C LEU A 160 -3.46 -8.40 -10.02
N SER A 161 -3.37 -7.32 -10.79
CA SER A 161 -3.60 -5.95 -10.29
C SER A 161 -5.07 -5.76 -9.89
N ALA A 162 -6.00 -6.15 -10.76
CA ALA A 162 -7.44 -6.03 -10.52
C ALA A 162 -7.89 -6.84 -9.29
N VAL A 163 -7.48 -8.10 -9.18
CA VAL A 163 -7.75 -8.95 -8.01
C VAL A 163 -7.15 -8.30 -6.75
N GLY A 164 -5.91 -7.80 -6.83
CA GLY A 164 -5.29 -7.11 -5.70
C GLY A 164 -6.07 -5.87 -5.25
N VAL A 165 -6.60 -5.08 -6.17
CA VAL A 165 -7.41 -3.89 -5.86
C VAL A 165 -8.78 -4.28 -5.29
N VAL A 166 -9.43 -5.30 -5.85
CA VAL A 166 -10.73 -5.79 -5.35
C VAL A 166 -10.59 -6.39 -3.95
N CYS A 167 -9.49 -7.08 -3.64
CA CYS A 167 -9.24 -7.63 -2.32
C CYS A 167 -8.83 -6.58 -1.25
N ILE A 168 -8.50 -5.35 -1.65
CA ILE A 168 -8.29 -4.22 -0.71
C ILE A 168 -9.63 -3.60 -0.29
N LEU A 169 -10.59 -3.58 -1.22
CA LEU A 169 -11.95 -3.11 -0.99
C LEU A 169 -12.68 -4.04 -0.02
#